data_AF-A0A3L5TQ08-F1
#
_entry.id   AF-A0A3L5TQ08-F1
#
_cell.length_a   1.000
_cell.length_b   1.000
_cell.length_c   1.000
_cell.angle_alpha   90.00
_cell.angle_beta   90.00
_cell.angle_gamma   90.00
#
_symmetry.space_group_name_H-M   'P 1'
#
loop_
_entity.id
_entity.type
_entity.pdbx_description
1 polymer ?
#
loop_
_entity_poly.entity_id
_entity_poly.type
_entity_poly.pdbx_seq_one_letter_code
_entity_poly.pdbx_strand_id
1 'polypeptide(L)'
;LLYDRLDEKLEWKHGKTYVPKGNKKLLCMIDDINLSQVDKWGHQTAIELVREHIDDGGFYNPDSHAWRYIKNVTYISTINPCTTANVPKLSQRFLRHFAVFHCPYPGQEELQTVFSTLLHCHFILPETSGTGMPASHHVDLKAQLKVKEDEEAMRKLLSLIVKVNVELQDRLRGMFLHTAQRCHYIFTTRDLSIIFKNLCLSLQPDCAHKDLLLLWQHECAWVYGHRLVTEVDHKRYKQAFVNAVRKEFSSDEQIRLVVSNRQPLFSNLIEQDSGVVTAGMIDARHISNISEEEAKTDLYKPRFNMKDVKDLMIKGVEEYNKIHPRIKLALYKVQIITK
;
A
#
# COMPACT_ATOMS: atom_id res chain seq x y z
N LEU A 1 -1.13 -14.22 24.73
CA LEU A 1 -1.17 -12.95 23.97
C LEU A 1 -2.42 -12.13 24.23
N LEU A 2 -3.64 -12.59 23.88
CA LEU A 2 -4.86 -11.77 24.08
C LEU A 2 -5.09 -11.43 25.57
N TYR A 3 -4.99 -12.43 26.45
CA TYR A 3 -5.06 -12.24 27.90
C TYR A 3 -4.03 -11.22 28.39
N ASP A 4 -2.75 -11.41 28.07
CA ASP A 4 -1.65 -10.56 28.53
C ASP A 4 -1.85 -9.09 28.11
N ARG A 5 -2.28 -8.86 26.87
CA ARG A 5 -2.58 -7.52 26.35
C ARG A 5 -3.77 -6.86 27.02
N LEU A 6 -4.79 -7.63 27.40
CA LEU A 6 -5.91 -7.12 28.19
C LEU A 6 -5.45 -6.81 29.62
N ASP A 7 -4.72 -7.71 30.27
CA ASP A 7 -4.26 -7.54 31.65
C ASP A 7 -3.35 -6.32 31.81
N GLU A 8 -2.46 -6.06 30.84
CA GLU A 8 -1.62 -4.85 30.78
C GLU A 8 -2.42 -3.53 30.85
N LYS A 9 -3.69 -3.55 30.42
CA LYS A 9 -4.57 -2.37 30.36
C LYS A 9 -5.55 -2.29 31.52
N LEU A 10 -5.63 -3.33 32.34
CA LEU A 10 -6.51 -3.39 33.51
C LEU A 10 -5.75 -2.98 34.78
N GLU A 11 -6.49 -2.43 35.73
CA GLU A 11 -6.03 -2.14 37.09
C GLU A 11 -7.05 -2.68 38.10
N TRP A 12 -6.54 -3.10 39.26
CA TRP A 12 -7.40 -3.52 40.34
C TRP A 12 -8.14 -2.30 40.92
N LYS A 13 -9.46 -2.44 41.14
CA LYS A 13 -10.29 -1.38 41.73
C LYS A 13 -10.73 -1.71 43.15
N HIS A 14 -11.41 -2.84 43.33
CA HIS A 14 -11.84 -3.31 44.65
C HIS A 14 -12.21 -4.80 44.58
N GLY A 15 -11.96 -5.54 45.68
CA GLY A 15 -12.28 -6.97 45.76
C GLY A 15 -11.68 -7.76 44.60
N LYS A 16 -12.53 -8.42 43.80
CA LYS A 16 -12.15 -9.12 42.58
C LYS A 16 -12.41 -8.32 41.29
N THR A 17 -12.72 -7.03 41.39
CA THR A 17 -13.09 -6.19 40.24
C THR A 17 -11.89 -5.44 39.68
N TYR A 18 -11.72 -5.58 38.36
CA TYR A 18 -10.71 -4.93 37.55
C TYR A 18 -11.38 -4.01 36.53
N VAL A 19 -10.77 -2.87 36.29
CA VAL A 19 -11.24 -1.85 35.33
C VAL A 19 -10.08 -1.38 34.47
N PRO A 20 -10.34 -0.80 33.29
CA PRO A 20 -9.29 -0.16 32.52
C PRO A 20 -8.60 0.95 33.30
N LYS A 21 -7.28 1.05 33.13
CA LYS A 21 -6.44 2.06 33.78
C LYS A 21 -7.02 3.47 33.67
N GLY A 22 -7.12 4.15 34.82
CA GLY A 22 -7.68 5.49 34.91
C GLY A 22 -9.21 5.52 34.84
N ASN A 23 -9.88 4.41 35.20
CA ASN A 23 -11.34 4.29 35.25
C ASN A 23 -12.04 4.67 33.92
N LYS A 24 -11.38 4.43 32.79
CA LYS A 24 -11.91 4.69 31.43
C LYS A 24 -12.74 3.51 30.92
N LYS A 25 -13.39 3.69 29.77
CA LYS A 25 -13.94 2.60 28.96
C LYS A 25 -12.90 2.14 27.94
N LEU A 26 -12.68 0.84 27.83
CA LEU A 26 -11.74 0.23 26.90
C LEU A 26 -12.50 -0.42 25.75
N LEU A 27 -12.21 0.02 24.52
CA LEU A 27 -12.62 -0.69 23.32
C LEU A 27 -11.47 -1.62 22.89
N CYS A 28 -11.72 -2.92 22.91
CA CYS A 28 -10.80 -3.95 22.45
C CYS A 28 -11.13 -4.32 21.00
N MET A 29 -10.28 -3.89 20.07
CA MET A 29 -10.36 -4.30 18.67
C MET A 29 -9.52 -5.56 18.45
N ILE A 30 -10.16 -6.63 17.97
CA ILE A 30 -9.53 -7.91 17.65
C ILE A 30 -9.61 -8.14 16.14
N ASP A 31 -8.47 -8.02 15.47
CA ASP A 31 -8.38 -8.28 14.04
C ASP A 31 -8.36 -9.80 13.76
N ASP A 32 -9.05 -10.23 12.70
CA ASP A 32 -9.10 -11.61 12.20
C ASP A 32 -9.30 -12.67 13.29
N ILE A 33 -10.36 -12.55 14.08
CA ILE A 33 -10.57 -13.42 15.26
C ILE A 33 -10.69 -14.92 14.90
N ASN A 34 -11.14 -15.21 13.69
CA ASN A 34 -11.23 -16.58 13.19
C ASN A 34 -9.87 -17.19 12.81
N LEU A 35 -8.77 -16.43 12.80
CA LEU A 35 -7.42 -16.96 12.57
C LEU A 35 -6.71 -17.43 13.85
N SER A 36 -7.40 -17.38 15.00
CA SER A 36 -6.87 -17.97 16.24
C SER A 36 -6.59 -19.47 16.05
N GLN A 37 -5.43 -19.92 16.54
CA GLN A 37 -5.05 -21.33 16.46
C GLN A 37 -6.08 -22.22 17.17
N VAL A 38 -6.37 -23.36 16.55
CA VAL A 38 -7.25 -24.39 17.12
C VAL A 38 -6.47 -25.32 18.04
N ASP A 39 -7.11 -25.70 19.14
CA ASP A 39 -6.64 -26.77 20.01
C ASP A 39 -6.87 -28.16 19.38
N LYS A 40 -6.46 -29.22 20.08
CA LYS A 40 -6.64 -30.62 19.64
C LYS A 40 -8.10 -31.03 19.49
N TRP A 41 -9.03 -30.27 20.08
CA TRP A 41 -10.46 -30.53 20.12
C TRP A 41 -11.24 -29.61 19.17
N GLY A 42 -10.55 -28.74 18.42
CA GLY A 42 -11.15 -27.84 17.44
C GLY A 42 -11.67 -26.52 18.01
N HIS A 43 -11.35 -26.18 19.26
CA HIS A 43 -11.72 -24.90 19.87
C HIS A 43 -10.65 -23.84 19.65
N GLN A 44 -11.09 -22.59 19.48
CA GLN A 44 -10.22 -21.44 19.37
C GLN A 44 -10.17 -20.72 20.72
N THR A 45 -9.07 -20.88 21.47
CA THR A 45 -8.95 -20.40 22.85
C THR A 45 -9.18 -18.88 22.98
N ALA A 46 -8.79 -18.09 21.97
CA ALA A 46 -9.01 -16.64 21.99
C ALA A 46 -10.50 -16.29 21.94
N ILE A 47 -11.29 -17.03 21.17
CA ILE A 47 -12.74 -16.85 21.07
C ILE A 47 -13.41 -17.20 22.39
N GLU A 48 -13.00 -18.30 23.00
CA GLU A 48 -13.55 -18.75 24.27
C GLU A 48 -13.22 -17.76 25.40
N LEU A 49 -12.03 -17.15 25.42
CA LEU A 49 -11.69 -16.10 26.38
C LEU A 49 -12.59 -14.86 26.25
N VAL A 50 -12.84 -14.39 25.02
CA VAL A 50 -13.75 -13.27 24.77
C VAL A 50 -15.17 -13.63 25.18
N ARG A 51 -15.60 -14.87 24.85
CA ARG A 51 -16.92 -15.37 25.22
C ARG A 51 -17.09 -15.47 26.73
N GLU A 52 -16.11 -16.00 27.46
CA GLU A 52 -16.08 -16.11 28.92
C GLU A 52 -16.26 -14.73 29.56
N HIS A 53 -15.54 -13.72 29.08
CA HIS A 53 -15.71 -12.37 29.59
C HIS A 53 -17.08 -11.77 29.28
N ILE A 54 -17.66 -12.00 28.09
CA ILE A 54 -19.00 -11.48 27.74
C ILE A 54 -20.11 -12.20 28.51
N ASP A 55 -20.03 -13.53 28.63
CA ASP A 55 -21.05 -14.36 29.30
C ASP A 55 -20.99 -14.18 30.83
N ASP A 56 -19.80 -14.28 31.42
CA ASP A 56 -19.61 -14.39 32.87
C ASP A 56 -19.07 -13.09 33.51
N GLY A 57 -18.73 -12.07 32.71
CA GLY A 57 -18.27 -10.77 33.18
C GLY A 57 -16.84 -10.76 33.72
N GLY A 58 -16.02 -11.75 33.36
CA GLY A 58 -14.65 -11.89 33.84
C GLY A 58 -13.89 -13.06 33.22
N PHE A 59 -12.69 -13.32 33.73
CA PHE A 59 -11.92 -14.53 33.43
C PHE A 59 -10.98 -14.87 34.58
N TYR A 60 -10.46 -16.10 34.59
CA TYR A 60 -9.45 -16.52 35.57
C TYR A 60 -8.07 -15.94 35.26
N ASN A 61 -7.35 -15.54 36.32
CA ASN A 61 -5.92 -15.28 36.20
C ASN A 61 -5.14 -16.61 36.08
N PRO A 62 -4.33 -16.82 35.02
CA PRO A 62 -3.51 -18.01 34.86
C PRO A 62 -2.54 -18.27 36.01
N ASP A 63 -1.99 -17.23 36.63
CA ASP A 63 -0.96 -17.38 37.68
C ASP A 63 -1.58 -17.61 39.06
N SER A 64 -2.59 -16.80 39.41
CA SER A 64 -3.19 -16.84 40.75
C SER A 64 -4.41 -17.75 40.83
N HIS A 65 -4.86 -18.30 39.70
CA HIS A 65 -6.09 -19.10 39.56
C HIS A 65 -7.34 -18.47 40.19
N ALA A 66 -7.35 -17.14 40.31
CA ALA A 66 -8.43 -16.39 40.94
C ALA A 66 -9.31 -15.76 39.87
N TRP A 67 -10.62 -15.85 40.06
CA TRP A 67 -11.60 -15.16 39.21
C TRP A 67 -11.45 -13.64 39.31
N ARG A 68 -11.40 -12.97 38.16
CA ARG A 68 -11.36 -11.50 38.04
C ARG A 68 -12.60 -11.02 37.29
N TYR A 69 -13.43 -10.21 37.94
CA TYR A 69 -14.51 -9.49 37.27
C TYR A 69 -13.95 -8.30 36.51
N ILE A 70 -14.33 -8.15 35.25
CA ILE A 70 -13.83 -7.10 34.38
C ILE A 70 -15.02 -6.22 33.98
N LYS A 71 -14.85 -4.91 34.15
CA LYS A 71 -15.89 -3.93 33.81
C LYS A 71 -15.36 -2.91 32.82
N ASN A 72 -16.26 -2.26 32.09
CA ASN A 72 -15.95 -1.17 31.15
C ASN A 72 -15.07 -1.61 29.96
N VAL A 73 -15.22 -2.84 29.48
CA VAL A 73 -14.55 -3.34 28.27
C VAL A 73 -15.60 -3.70 27.23
N THR A 74 -15.43 -3.23 25.99
CA THR A 74 -16.28 -3.53 24.83
C THR A 74 -15.43 -4.13 23.74
N TYR A 75 -15.98 -5.08 22.97
CA TYR A 75 -15.27 -5.73 21.88
C TYR A 75 -15.77 -5.26 20.51
N ILE A 76 -14.84 -5.09 19.59
CA ILE A 76 -15.09 -5.01 18.16
C ILE A 76 -14.15 -6.00 17.47
N SER A 77 -14.62 -6.74 16.48
CA SER A 77 -13.80 -7.74 15.83
C SER A 77 -14.09 -7.86 14.34
N THR A 78 -13.06 -8.19 13.58
CA THR A 78 -13.14 -8.50 12.15
C THR A 78 -13.02 -10.01 11.94
N ILE A 79 -13.62 -10.47 10.85
CA ILE A 79 -13.60 -11.87 10.44
C ILE A 79 -13.15 -11.90 8.99
N ASN A 80 -12.13 -12.70 8.69
CA ASN A 80 -11.74 -12.94 7.31
C ASN A 80 -12.62 -14.04 6.69
N PRO A 81 -13.51 -13.74 5.73
CA PRO A 81 -14.36 -14.76 5.10
C PRO A 81 -13.56 -15.68 4.17
N CYS A 82 -12.43 -15.22 3.65
CA CYS A 82 -11.59 -15.94 2.68
C CYS A 82 -10.52 -16.77 3.39
N THR A 83 -10.96 -17.64 4.31
CA THR A 83 -10.05 -18.54 5.04
C THR A 83 -9.93 -19.90 4.39
N THR A 84 -8.80 -20.58 4.63
CA THR A 84 -8.58 -21.96 4.18
C THR A 84 -9.59 -22.89 4.85
N ALA A 85 -9.94 -24.01 4.20
CA ALA A 85 -10.86 -25.01 4.73
C ALA A 85 -10.49 -25.56 6.13
N ASN A 86 -9.23 -25.40 6.56
CA ASN A 86 -8.73 -25.83 7.87
C ASN A 86 -9.08 -24.85 9.00
N VAL A 87 -9.55 -23.64 8.68
CA VAL A 87 -10.01 -22.69 9.69
C VAL A 87 -11.44 -23.05 10.09
N PRO A 88 -11.72 -23.30 11.38
CA PRO A 88 -13.05 -23.69 11.81
C PRO A 88 -14.04 -22.54 11.65
N LYS A 89 -15.31 -22.88 11.48
CA LYS A 89 -16.40 -21.90 11.51
C LYS A 89 -16.56 -21.37 12.94
N LEU A 90 -16.83 -20.07 13.05
CA LEU A 90 -17.16 -19.44 14.33
C LEU A 90 -18.41 -20.08 14.94
N SER A 91 -18.39 -20.29 16.25
CA SER A 91 -19.49 -20.93 16.96
C SER A 91 -20.70 -19.99 17.08
N GLN A 92 -21.92 -20.53 16.97
CA GLN A 92 -23.14 -19.74 17.15
C GLN A 92 -23.24 -19.13 18.56
N ARG A 93 -22.65 -19.80 19.56
CA ARG A 93 -22.54 -19.30 20.94
C ARG A 93 -21.71 -18.03 21.04
N PHE A 94 -20.71 -17.87 20.19
CA PHE A 94 -19.93 -16.64 20.10
C PHE A 94 -20.68 -15.58 19.28
N LEU A 95 -21.20 -15.97 18.11
CA LEU A 95 -21.87 -15.04 17.19
C LEU A 95 -23.13 -14.39 17.78
N ARG A 96 -23.83 -15.04 18.72
CA ARG A 96 -25.00 -14.45 19.40
C ARG A 96 -24.69 -13.14 20.14
N HIS A 97 -23.43 -12.90 20.48
CA HIS A 97 -22.97 -11.70 21.20
C HIS A 97 -22.61 -10.53 20.29
N PHE A 98 -22.55 -10.76 18.97
CA PHE A 98 -22.10 -9.76 18.00
C PHE A 98 -23.19 -9.47 16.98
N ALA A 99 -23.31 -8.19 16.60
CA ALA A 99 -23.95 -7.82 15.35
C ALA A 99 -22.93 -8.03 14.22
N VAL A 100 -23.24 -8.92 13.28
CA VAL A 100 -22.35 -9.27 12.17
C VAL A 100 -22.74 -8.48 10.93
N PHE A 101 -21.81 -7.69 10.40
CA PHE A 101 -21.99 -6.91 9.18
C PHE A 101 -21.09 -7.47 8.06
N HIS A 102 -21.65 -7.62 6.87
CA HIS A 102 -20.87 -7.97 5.68
C HIS A 102 -20.32 -6.70 5.03
N CYS A 103 -19.00 -6.62 4.87
CA CYS A 103 -18.32 -5.55 4.14
C CYS A 103 -17.91 -6.08 2.76
N PRO A 104 -18.68 -5.78 1.69
CA PRO A 104 -18.32 -6.21 0.35
C PRO A 104 -17.14 -5.40 -0.19
N TYR A 105 -16.61 -5.84 -1.33
CA TYR A 105 -15.62 -5.06 -2.06
C TYR A 105 -16.27 -3.72 -2.54
N PRO A 106 -15.60 -2.57 -2.39
CA PRO A 106 -16.17 -1.27 -2.76
C PRO A 106 -16.55 -1.16 -4.24
N GLY A 107 -17.54 -0.34 -4.55
CA GLY A 107 -17.98 -0.08 -5.91
C GLY A 107 -16.91 0.65 -6.74
N GLN A 108 -16.95 0.51 -8.07
CA GLN A 108 -15.97 1.18 -8.95
C GLN A 108 -16.04 2.71 -8.82
N GLU A 109 -17.24 3.29 -8.70
CA GLU A 109 -17.44 4.74 -8.52
C GLU A 109 -16.86 5.26 -7.19
N GLU A 110 -17.02 4.49 -6.11
CA GLU A 110 -16.46 4.81 -4.80
C GLU A 110 -14.93 4.81 -4.84
N LEU A 111 -14.34 3.79 -5.47
CA LEU A 111 -12.88 3.71 -5.65
C LEU A 111 -12.36 4.86 -6.52
N GLN A 112 -13.07 5.18 -7.61
CA GLN A 112 -12.71 6.32 -8.46
C GLN A 112 -12.73 7.62 -7.68
N THR A 113 -13.76 7.84 -6.85
CA THR A 113 -13.87 9.04 -6.01
C THR A 113 -12.71 9.13 -5.02
N VAL A 114 -12.48 8.08 -4.22
CA VAL A 114 -11.44 8.06 -3.19
C VAL A 114 -10.05 8.32 -3.76
N PHE A 115 -9.68 7.62 -4.84
CA PHE A 115 -8.35 7.75 -5.42
C PHE A 115 -8.18 9.01 -6.28
N SER A 116 -9.24 9.51 -6.91
CA SER A 116 -9.16 10.82 -7.59
C SER A 116 -8.96 11.94 -6.58
N THR A 117 -9.67 11.92 -5.44
CA THR A 117 -9.46 12.89 -4.36
C THR A 117 -8.03 12.84 -3.83
N LEU A 118 -7.50 11.64 -3.57
CA LEU A 118 -6.11 11.48 -3.11
C LEU A 118 -5.11 12.13 -4.08
N LEU A 119 -5.22 11.83 -5.38
CA LEU A 119 -4.31 12.36 -6.38
C LEU A 119 -4.49 13.87 -6.56
N HIS A 120 -5.71 14.38 -6.51
CA HIS A 120 -5.98 15.81 -6.62
C HIS A 120 -5.41 16.60 -5.44
N CYS A 121 -5.51 16.06 -4.21
CA CYS A 121 -4.90 16.68 -3.04
C CYS A 121 -3.37 16.78 -3.18
N HIS A 122 -2.71 15.78 -3.77
CA HIS A 122 -1.26 15.79 -3.94
C HIS A 122 -0.80 16.69 -5.11
N PHE A 123 -1.34 16.47 -6.30
CA PHE A 123 -0.82 17.08 -7.53
C PHE A 123 -1.38 18.47 -7.83
N ILE A 124 -2.48 18.88 -7.17
CA ILE A 124 -3.17 20.13 -7.51
C ILE A 124 -3.34 21.05 -6.31
N LEU A 125 -3.63 20.49 -5.13
CA LEU A 125 -3.81 21.26 -3.90
C LEU A 125 -2.68 20.96 -2.88
N PRO A 126 -1.39 21.15 -3.22
CA PRO A 126 -0.35 20.96 -2.22
C PRO A 126 -0.61 21.91 -1.04
N GLU A 127 -0.69 21.38 0.18
CA GLU A 127 -0.96 22.11 1.44
C GLU A 127 0.09 23.19 1.78
N THR A 128 1.00 23.51 0.87
CA THR A 128 1.97 24.60 0.98
C THR A 128 1.38 25.93 0.48
N SER A 129 0.29 26.36 1.11
CA SER A 129 -0.07 27.78 1.21
C SER A 129 -0.03 28.25 2.68
N GLY A 130 1.02 27.79 3.39
CA GLY A 130 1.42 28.26 4.72
C GLY A 130 2.40 29.44 4.71
N THR A 131 2.74 30.03 3.56
CA THR A 131 3.57 31.24 3.48
C THR A 131 3.03 32.19 2.43
N GLY A 132 2.36 33.24 2.94
CA GLY A 132 2.13 34.54 2.32
C GLY A 132 2.00 34.61 0.80
N MET A 133 0.78 34.81 0.32
CA MET A 133 0.56 35.59 -0.90
C MET A 133 1.27 36.95 -0.75
N PRO A 134 2.32 37.30 -1.52
CA PRO A 134 2.68 38.68 -1.70
C PRO A 134 1.67 39.25 -2.71
N ALA A 135 0.73 40.03 -2.19
CA ALA A 135 -0.14 40.88 -3.00
C ALA A 135 0.69 42.02 -3.63
N SER A 136 1.57 41.69 -4.57
CA SER A 136 2.23 42.66 -5.44
C SER A 136 3.04 41.97 -6.51
N HIS A 137 2.53 41.94 -7.73
CA HIS A 137 3.22 42.35 -8.97
C HIS A 137 2.32 42.00 -10.17
N HIS A 138 2.39 42.81 -11.21
CA HIS A 138 1.70 42.65 -12.49
C HIS A 138 1.91 41.22 -13.05
N VAL A 139 0.97 40.30 -12.82
CA VAL A 139 1.03 38.94 -13.38
C VAL A 139 0.29 38.95 -14.71
N ASP A 140 0.98 38.61 -15.79
CA ASP A 140 0.42 38.47 -17.13
C ASP A 140 -0.83 37.58 -17.13
N LEU A 141 -1.97 38.12 -17.57
CA LEU A 141 -3.25 37.42 -17.66
C LEU A 141 -3.13 36.11 -18.50
N LYS A 142 -2.22 36.10 -19.49
CA LYS A 142 -1.91 34.91 -20.30
C LYS A 142 -1.20 33.81 -19.50
N ALA A 143 -0.32 34.16 -18.56
CA ALA A 143 0.36 33.19 -17.72
C ALA A 143 -0.62 32.53 -16.74
N GLN A 144 -1.54 33.30 -16.16
CA GLN A 144 -2.60 32.76 -15.30
C GLN A 144 -3.58 31.83 -16.04
N LEU A 145 -3.92 32.15 -17.30
CA LEU A 145 -4.76 31.29 -18.14
C LEU A 145 -4.07 29.97 -18.47
N LYS A 146 -2.77 30.01 -18.82
CA LYS A 146 -1.99 28.81 -19.14
C LYS A 146 -1.85 27.87 -17.94
N VAL A 147 -1.60 28.40 -16.74
CA VAL A 147 -1.53 27.60 -15.51
C VAL A 147 -2.86 26.89 -15.23
N LYS A 148 -4.00 27.56 -15.47
CA LYS A 148 -5.33 26.93 -15.32
C LYS A 148 -5.60 25.85 -16.36
N GLU A 149 -5.17 26.05 -17.61
CA GLU A 149 -5.29 25.04 -18.68
C GLU A 149 -4.44 23.80 -18.38
N ASP A 150 -3.21 24.00 -17.90
CA ASP A 150 -2.30 22.92 -17.52
C ASP A 150 -2.84 22.15 -16.28
N GLU A 151 -3.41 22.85 -15.29
CA GLU A 151 -4.05 22.23 -14.13
C GLU A 151 -5.27 21.38 -14.53
N GLU A 152 -6.11 21.88 -15.44
CA GLU A 152 -7.28 21.14 -15.95
C GLU A 152 -6.86 19.91 -16.77
N ALA A 153 -5.81 20.05 -17.58
CA ALA A 153 -5.21 18.92 -18.28
C ALA A 153 -4.68 17.86 -17.30
N MET A 154 -4.07 18.29 -16.20
CA MET A 154 -3.59 17.40 -15.14
C MET A 154 -4.75 16.70 -14.41
N ARG A 155 -5.79 17.44 -14.02
CA ARG A 155 -7.04 16.89 -13.43
C ARG A 155 -7.63 15.80 -14.29
N LYS A 156 -7.77 16.06 -15.59
CA LYS A 156 -8.29 15.11 -16.56
C LYS A 156 -7.40 13.86 -16.65
N LEU A 157 -6.08 14.04 -16.69
CA LEU A 157 -5.13 12.93 -16.77
C LEU A 157 -5.18 12.03 -15.53
N LEU A 158 -5.23 12.62 -14.32
CA LEU A 158 -5.34 11.88 -13.06
C LEU A 158 -6.64 11.08 -12.99
N SER A 159 -7.77 11.67 -13.40
CA SER A 159 -9.06 10.97 -13.48
C SER A 159 -9.02 9.77 -14.42
N LEU A 160 -8.40 9.92 -15.60
CA LEU A 160 -8.21 8.82 -16.55
C LEU A 160 -7.34 7.70 -15.98
N ILE A 161 -6.22 8.03 -15.33
CA ILE A 161 -5.33 7.06 -14.68
C ILE A 161 -6.09 6.26 -13.62
N VAL A 162 -6.88 6.93 -12.79
CA VAL A 162 -7.70 6.27 -11.75
C VAL A 162 -8.72 5.34 -12.38
N LYS A 163 -9.45 5.82 -13.39
CA LYS A 163 -10.48 5.03 -14.08
C LYS A 163 -9.91 3.76 -14.71
N VAL A 164 -8.76 3.86 -15.41
CA VAL A 164 -8.07 2.71 -15.99
C VAL A 164 -7.65 1.71 -14.91
N ASN A 165 -7.06 2.17 -13.80
CA ASN A 165 -6.61 1.26 -12.74
C ASN A 165 -7.78 0.56 -12.05
N VAL A 166 -8.90 1.25 -11.80
CA VAL A 166 -10.09 0.66 -11.18
C VAL A 166 -10.69 -0.41 -12.10
N GLU A 167 -10.87 -0.12 -13.39
CA GLU A 167 -11.36 -1.10 -14.36
C GLU A 167 -10.41 -2.29 -14.52
N LEU A 168 -9.11 -2.00 -14.64
CA LEU A 168 -8.09 -3.04 -14.75
C LEU A 168 -8.14 -3.96 -13.54
N GLN A 169 -8.16 -3.41 -12.33
CA GLN A 169 -8.20 -4.20 -11.12
C GLN A 169 -9.44 -5.08 -11.05
N ASP A 170 -10.61 -4.56 -11.41
CA ASP A 170 -11.84 -5.35 -11.43
C ASP A 170 -11.74 -6.52 -12.44
N ARG A 171 -11.18 -6.25 -13.62
CA ARG A 171 -10.90 -7.28 -14.62
C ARG A 171 -9.88 -8.31 -14.14
N LEU A 172 -8.81 -7.90 -13.45
CA LEU A 172 -7.80 -8.81 -12.90
C LEU A 172 -8.40 -9.71 -11.82
N ARG A 173 -9.27 -9.17 -10.96
CA ARG A 173 -10.01 -9.95 -9.94
C ARG A 173 -10.85 -11.07 -10.57
N GLY A 174 -11.49 -10.79 -11.71
CA GLY A 174 -12.26 -11.80 -12.45
C GLY A 174 -11.40 -12.80 -13.25
N MET A 175 -10.26 -12.35 -13.80
CA MET A 175 -9.39 -13.17 -14.64
C MET A 175 -8.47 -14.11 -13.86
N PHE A 176 -7.96 -13.66 -12.71
CA PHE A 176 -6.92 -14.32 -11.94
C PHE A 176 -7.46 -14.76 -10.58
N LEU A 177 -8.22 -15.85 -10.59
CA LEU A 177 -8.79 -16.43 -9.38
C LEU A 177 -7.73 -17.16 -8.54
N HIS A 178 -7.89 -17.10 -7.22
CA HIS A 178 -7.06 -17.86 -6.30
C HIS A 178 -7.29 -19.37 -6.49
N THR A 179 -6.22 -20.11 -6.70
CA THR A 179 -6.25 -21.59 -6.75
C THR A 179 -5.20 -22.15 -5.81
N ALA A 180 -5.19 -23.46 -5.55
CA ALA A 180 -4.16 -24.08 -4.70
C ALA A 180 -2.73 -23.80 -5.21
N GLN A 181 -2.52 -23.72 -6.53
CA GLN A 181 -1.22 -23.41 -7.14
C GLN A 181 -0.95 -21.90 -7.25
N ARG A 182 -2.00 -21.07 -7.19
CA ARG A 182 -1.95 -19.60 -7.37
C ARG A 182 -2.67 -18.91 -6.22
N CYS A 183 -2.36 -19.31 -4.99
CA CYS A 183 -3.06 -18.84 -3.79
C CYS A 183 -2.83 -17.34 -3.53
N HIS A 184 -1.73 -16.79 -4.06
CA HIS A 184 -1.36 -15.39 -3.94
C HIS A 184 -2.01 -14.47 -4.99
N TYR A 185 -2.85 -15.00 -5.89
CA TYR A 185 -3.59 -14.20 -6.89
C TYR A 185 -4.80 -13.52 -6.22
N ILE A 186 -4.52 -12.59 -5.31
CA ILE A 186 -5.53 -11.87 -4.53
C ILE A 186 -5.34 -10.39 -4.80
N PHE A 187 -6.28 -9.78 -5.52
CA PHE A 187 -6.24 -8.36 -5.86
C PHE A 187 -7.19 -7.56 -4.97
N THR A 188 -6.64 -6.62 -4.21
CA THR A 188 -7.38 -5.85 -3.18
C THR A 188 -7.17 -4.36 -3.37
N THR A 189 -7.98 -3.53 -2.70
CA THR A 189 -7.83 -2.06 -2.74
C THR A 189 -6.43 -1.59 -2.30
N ARG A 190 -5.69 -2.40 -1.54
CA ARG A 190 -4.28 -2.16 -1.19
C ARG A 190 -3.40 -2.03 -2.43
N ASP A 191 -3.66 -2.77 -3.50
CA ASP A 191 -2.87 -2.70 -4.73
C ASP A 191 -2.99 -1.31 -5.38
N LEU A 192 -4.23 -0.79 -5.47
CA LEU A 192 -4.48 0.58 -5.92
C LEU A 192 -3.81 1.60 -4.99
N SER A 193 -3.94 1.42 -3.67
CA SER A 193 -3.30 2.31 -2.70
C SER A 193 -1.78 2.34 -2.86
N ILE A 194 -1.12 1.21 -3.15
CA ILE A 194 0.32 1.16 -3.38
C ILE A 194 0.67 1.94 -4.65
N ILE A 195 -0.02 1.68 -5.77
CA ILE A 195 0.23 2.37 -7.04
C ILE A 195 0.13 3.89 -6.86
N PHE A 196 -0.99 4.39 -6.33
CA PHE A 196 -1.21 5.82 -6.18
C PHE A 196 -0.32 6.47 -5.11
N LYS A 197 -0.05 5.76 -4.01
CA LYS A 197 0.90 6.23 -2.99
C LYS A 197 2.29 6.39 -3.59
N ASN A 198 2.75 5.43 -4.39
CA ASN A 198 4.08 5.50 -5.00
C ASN A 198 4.17 6.68 -5.99
N LEU A 199 3.10 6.95 -6.75
CA LEU A 199 3.04 8.17 -7.56
C LEU A 199 3.22 9.44 -6.73
N CYS A 200 2.53 9.53 -5.58
CA CYS A 200 2.66 10.70 -4.70
C CYS A 200 4.01 10.80 -3.99
N LEU A 201 4.69 9.68 -3.72
CA LEU A 201 6.01 9.69 -3.06
C LEU A 201 7.15 10.03 -4.01
N SER A 202 7.04 9.63 -5.27
CA SER A 202 8.11 9.79 -6.25
C SER A 202 7.99 11.06 -7.09
N LEU A 203 6.78 11.60 -7.28
CA LEU A 203 6.54 12.77 -8.13
C LEU A 203 6.08 13.99 -7.33
N GLN A 204 6.61 15.15 -7.74
CA GLN A 204 6.19 16.45 -7.24
C GLN A 204 4.95 16.97 -7.97
N PRO A 205 4.20 17.93 -7.38
CA PRO A 205 2.99 18.50 -7.99
C PRO A 205 3.23 19.15 -9.36
N ASP A 206 4.43 19.67 -9.62
CA ASP A 206 4.85 20.33 -10.86
C ASP A 206 5.42 19.36 -11.93
N CYS A 207 5.25 18.04 -11.74
CA CYS A 207 5.81 17.05 -12.64
C CYS A 207 5.23 17.12 -14.07
N ALA A 208 6.07 16.75 -15.05
CA ALA A 208 5.61 16.65 -16.43
C ALA A 208 4.62 15.48 -16.61
N HIS A 209 3.57 15.69 -17.41
CA HIS A 209 2.57 14.65 -17.73
C HIS A 209 3.20 13.34 -18.25
N LYS A 210 4.31 13.44 -18.98
CA LYS A 210 5.07 12.30 -19.50
C LYS A 210 5.65 11.45 -18.38
N ASP A 211 6.24 12.08 -17.37
CA ASP A 211 6.91 11.38 -16.27
C ASP A 211 5.88 10.68 -15.38
N LEU A 212 4.74 11.32 -15.15
CA LEU A 212 3.59 10.70 -14.49
C LEU A 212 3.12 9.44 -15.22
N LEU A 213 2.96 9.49 -16.54
CA LEU A 213 2.52 8.34 -17.34
C LEU A 213 3.54 7.19 -17.34
N LEU A 214 4.83 7.51 -17.42
CA LEU A 214 5.91 6.52 -17.39
C LEU A 214 5.99 5.83 -16.03
N LEU A 215 5.93 6.60 -14.95
CA LEU A 215 5.97 6.03 -13.60
C LEU A 215 4.71 5.22 -13.31
N TRP A 216 3.53 5.73 -13.65
CA TRP A 216 2.27 4.99 -13.46
C TRP A 216 2.29 3.64 -14.15
N GLN A 217 2.72 3.59 -15.41
CA GLN A 217 2.84 2.34 -16.15
C GLN A 217 3.81 1.36 -15.46
N HIS A 218 4.93 1.89 -14.98
CA HIS A 218 5.93 1.10 -14.26
C HIS A 218 5.37 0.52 -12.97
N GLU A 219 4.71 1.34 -12.15
CA GLU A 219 4.10 0.92 -10.89
C GLU A 219 3.01 -0.14 -11.10
N CYS A 220 2.16 0.03 -12.10
CA CYS A 220 1.19 -1.01 -12.46
C CYS A 220 1.88 -2.32 -12.82
N ALA A 221 2.90 -2.27 -13.69
CA ALA A 221 3.65 -3.46 -14.09
C ALA A 221 4.37 -4.12 -12.92
N TRP A 222 4.86 -3.34 -11.95
CA TRP A 222 5.54 -3.86 -10.77
C TRP A 222 4.55 -4.50 -9.79
N VAL A 223 3.52 -3.77 -9.36
CA VAL A 223 2.53 -4.23 -8.37
C VAL A 223 1.77 -5.46 -8.87
N TYR A 224 1.25 -5.42 -10.10
CA TYR A 224 0.50 -6.55 -10.65
C TYR A 224 1.40 -7.63 -11.22
N GLY A 225 2.48 -7.26 -11.91
CA GLY A 225 3.35 -8.22 -12.61
C GLY A 225 4.15 -9.10 -11.66
N HIS A 226 4.65 -8.58 -10.54
CA HIS A 226 5.40 -9.37 -9.56
C HIS A 226 4.58 -10.52 -8.95
N ARG A 227 3.25 -10.41 -8.99
CA ARG A 227 2.35 -11.46 -8.52
C ARG A 227 2.20 -12.61 -9.52
N LEU A 228 2.50 -12.40 -10.80
CA LEU A 228 2.23 -13.38 -11.86
C LEU A 228 3.40 -14.37 -11.96
N VAL A 229 3.07 -15.66 -12.09
CA VAL A 229 4.08 -16.72 -12.13
C VAL A 229 4.49 -17.07 -13.55
N THR A 230 3.51 -17.29 -14.43
CA THR A 230 3.77 -17.80 -15.79
C THR A 230 3.89 -16.69 -16.81
N GLU A 231 4.64 -16.90 -17.89
CA GLU A 231 4.70 -15.94 -19.00
C GLU A 231 3.34 -15.71 -19.65
N VAL A 232 2.49 -16.74 -19.67
CA VAL A 232 1.13 -16.64 -20.20
C VAL A 232 0.32 -15.66 -19.36
N ASP A 233 0.43 -15.74 -18.03
CA ASP A 233 -0.24 -14.80 -17.12
C ASP A 233 0.26 -13.38 -17.34
N HIS A 234 1.58 -13.19 -17.48
CA HIS A 234 2.17 -11.88 -17.81
C HIS A 234 1.66 -11.32 -19.14
N LYS A 235 1.56 -12.16 -20.19
CA LYS A 235 1.00 -11.74 -21.50
C LYS A 235 -0.47 -11.34 -21.37
N ARG A 236 -1.27 -12.11 -20.61
CA ARG A 236 -2.68 -11.80 -20.34
C ARG A 236 -2.86 -10.50 -19.57
N TYR A 237 -2.04 -10.26 -18.55
CA TYR A 237 -2.02 -8.99 -17.82
C TYR A 237 -1.70 -7.81 -18.75
N LYS A 238 -0.62 -7.92 -19.55
CA LYS A 238 -0.25 -6.86 -20.49
C LYS A 238 -1.38 -6.57 -21.49
N GLN A 239 -2.04 -7.59 -22.01
CA GLN A 239 -3.20 -7.41 -22.88
C GLN A 239 -4.37 -6.73 -22.17
N ALA A 240 -4.68 -7.13 -20.93
CA ALA A 240 -5.73 -6.50 -20.13
C ALA A 240 -5.43 -5.01 -19.85
N PHE A 241 -4.18 -4.68 -19.50
CA PHE A 241 -3.71 -3.31 -19.30
C PHE A 241 -3.86 -2.47 -20.58
N VAL A 242 -3.35 -2.96 -21.71
CA VAL A 242 -3.45 -2.24 -22.99
C VAL A 242 -4.91 -2.01 -23.40
N ASN A 243 -5.78 -2.99 -23.18
CA ASN A 243 -7.21 -2.85 -23.49
C ASN A 243 -7.89 -1.81 -22.60
N ALA A 244 -7.57 -1.77 -21.30
CA ALA A 244 -8.11 -0.77 -20.38
C ALA A 244 -7.64 0.65 -20.75
N VAL A 245 -6.35 0.82 -21.07
CA VAL A 245 -5.78 2.10 -21.53
C VAL A 245 -6.47 2.58 -22.81
N ARG A 246 -6.58 1.73 -23.83
CA ARG A 246 -7.19 2.10 -25.13
C ARG A 246 -8.68 2.42 -25.04
N LYS A 247 -9.36 1.91 -24.02
CA LYS A 247 -10.79 2.18 -23.81
C LYS A 247 -11.00 3.60 -23.26
N GLU A 248 -10.14 4.04 -22.35
CA GLU A 248 -10.33 5.30 -21.62
C GLU A 248 -9.52 6.47 -22.21
N PHE A 249 -8.31 6.22 -22.71
CA PHE A 249 -7.49 7.25 -23.33
C PHE A 249 -7.91 7.48 -24.78
N SER A 250 -8.09 8.75 -25.17
CA SER A 250 -8.38 9.13 -26.56
C SER A 250 -7.14 9.61 -27.33
N SER A 251 -6.06 10.01 -26.64
CA SER A 251 -4.85 10.53 -27.27
C SER A 251 -3.91 9.41 -27.68
N ASP A 252 -3.68 9.25 -28.98
CA ASP A 252 -2.75 8.27 -29.54
C ASP A 252 -1.31 8.44 -29.03
N GLU A 253 -0.87 9.66 -28.75
CA GLU A 253 0.47 9.92 -28.22
C GLU A 253 0.63 9.36 -26.81
N GLN A 254 -0.34 9.61 -25.93
CA GLN A 254 -0.35 9.09 -24.56
C GLN A 254 -0.42 7.56 -24.56
N ILE A 255 -1.26 6.98 -25.43
CA ILE A 255 -1.36 5.52 -25.59
C ILE A 255 -0.01 4.94 -26.04
N ARG A 256 0.64 5.54 -27.04
CA ARG A 256 1.95 5.07 -27.53
C ARG A 256 3.02 5.12 -26.45
N LEU A 257 3.04 6.17 -25.64
CA LEU A 257 3.98 6.31 -24.53
C LEU A 257 3.80 5.19 -23.49
N VAL A 258 2.56 4.95 -23.07
CA VAL A 258 2.20 3.95 -22.04
C VAL A 258 2.36 2.52 -22.56
N VAL A 259 2.04 2.26 -23.83
CA VAL A 259 2.07 0.91 -24.42
C VAL A 259 3.44 0.54 -25.00
N SER A 260 4.38 1.48 -25.09
CA SER A 260 5.71 1.24 -25.66
C SER A 260 6.44 0.07 -24.98
N ASN A 261 7.09 -0.77 -25.78
CA ASN A 261 7.91 -1.89 -25.29
C ASN A 261 9.25 -1.43 -24.70
N ARG A 262 9.69 -0.19 -24.97
CA ARG A 262 10.93 0.38 -24.44
C ARG A 262 10.60 1.29 -23.25
N GLN A 263 10.19 0.67 -22.15
CA GLN A 263 9.99 1.40 -20.89
C GLN A 263 11.33 1.66 -20.21
N PRO A 264 11.50 2.84 -19.59
CA PRO A 264 12.67 3.10 -18.76
C PRO A 264 12.68 2.17 -17.55
N LEU A 265 13.89 1.89 -17.05
CA LEU A 265 14.05 1.33 -15.72
C LEU A 265 13.91 2.45 -14.71
N PHE A 266 13.22 2.24 -13.60
CA PHE A 266 13.21 3.20 -12.52
C PHE A 266 14.23 2.78 -11.45
N SER A 267 14.95 3.76 -10.92
CA SER A 267 15.93 3.55 -9.87
C SER A 267 16.02 4.78 -8.98
N ASN A 268 16.16 4.54 -7.68
CA ASN A 268 16.42 5.54 -6.65
C ASN A 268 17.91 5.59 -6.24
N LEU A 269 18.77 4.87 -6.97
CA LEU A 269 20.21 4.86 -6.71
C LEU A 269 20.87 6.12 -7.27
N ILE A 270 21.63 6.79 -6.42
CA ILE A 270 22.39 8.00 -6.75
C ILE A 270 23.82 7.83 -6.23
N GLU A 271 24.79 8.25 -7.04
CA GLU A 271 26.19 8.38 -6.63
C GLU A 271 26.39 9.78 -6.04
N GLN A 272 26.85 9.85 -4.80
CA GLN A 272 27.20 11.12 -4.14
C GLN A 272 28.57 11.60 -4.63
N ASP A 273 28.87 12.89 -4.42
CA ASP A 273 30.19 13.47 -4.77
C ASP A 273 31.36 12.79 -4.02
N SER A 274 31.06 12.13 -2.89
CA SER A 274 31.99 11.30 -2.12
C SER A 274 32.32 9.95 -2.77
N GLY A 275 31.63 9.59 -3.88
CA GLY A 275 31.71 8.29 -4.54
C GLY A 275 30.83 7.20 -3.89
N VAL A 276 30.09 7.53 -2.82
CA VAL A 276 29.19 6.58 -2.15
C VAL A 276 27.88 6.47 -2.93
N VAL A 277 27.47 5.24 -3.25
CA VAL A 277 26.19 4.96 -3.90
C VAL A 277 25.12 4.69 -2.85
N THR A 278 24.01 5.43 -2.93
CA THR A 278 22.95 5.38 -1.92
C THR A 278 21.56 5.30 -2.55
N ALA A 279 20.62 4.65 -1.86
CA ALA A 279 19.24 4.48 -2.31
C ALA A 279 18.27 5.28 -1.42
N GLY A 280 17.46 6.15 -2.02
CA GLY A 280 16.39 6.88 -1.32
C GLY A 280 16.89 7.81 -0.19
N MET A 281 15.94 8.29 0.64
CA MET A 281 16.13 9.36 1.64
C MET A 281 17.39 9.15 2.51
N ILE A 282 18.47 9.83 2.14
CA ILE A 282 19.59 10.12 3.00
C ILE A 282 19.48 11.58 3.39
N ASP A 283 19.57 11.78 4.71
CA ASP A 283 19.71 13.03 5.44
C ASP A 283 20.20 14.18 4.53
N ALA A 284 19.30 15.12 4.22
CA ALA A 284 19.52 16.28 3.36
C ALA A 284 20.62 17.25 3.86
N ARG A 285 21.41 16.84 4.85
CA ARG A 285 22.45 17.62 5.50
C ARG A 285 23.81 17.54 4.83
N HIS A 286 24.01 16.66 3.84
CA HIS A 286 25.33 16.42 3.23
C HIS A 286 25.41 16.41 1.70
N ILE A 287 24.35 16.78 0.98
CA ILE A 287 24.37 16.78 -0.49
C ILE A 287 24.15 18.20 -1.01
N SER A 288 25.20 18.82 -1.57
CA SER A 288 25.15 20.19 -2.14
C SER A 288 24.42 20.27 -3.49
N ASN A 289 24.10 19.13 -4.11
CA ASN A 289 23.64 19.03 -5.50
C ASN A 289 22.17 18.59 -5.66
N ILE A 290 21.41 18.38 -4.58
CA ILE A 290 19.99 18.02 -4.64
C ILE A 290 19.16 19.21 -4.16
N SER A 291 18.18 19.64 -4.96
CA SER A 291 17.25 20.71 -4.57
C SER A 291 16.50 20.31 -3.28
N GLU A 292 16.22 21.27 -2.39
CA GLU A 292 15.41 21.03 -1.18
C GLU A 292 14.04 20.38 -1.50
N GLU A 293 13.54 20.58 -2.73
CA GLU A 293 12.32 19.97 -3.23
C GLU A 293 12.51 18.51 -3.68
N GLU A 294 13.66 18.17 -4.26
CA GLU A 294 14.00 16.78 -4.63
C GLU A 294 14.34 15.93 -3.40
N ALA A 295 14.85 16.55 -2.33
CA ALA A 295 15.09 15.87 -1.05
C ALA A 295 13.80 15.40 -0.34
N LYS A 296 12.63 15.88 -0.78
CA LYS A 296 11.31 15.48 -0.25
C LYS A 296 10.72 14.23 -0.92
N THR A 297 11.28 13.78 -2.05
CA THR A 297 10.86 12.54 -2.71
C THR A 297 11.82 11.39 -2.41
N ASP A 298 11.45 10.18 -2.81
CA ASP A 298 12.32 9.00 -2.77
C ASP A 298 13.36 8.96 -3.90
N LEU A 299 13.45 10.03 -4.71
CA LEU A 299 14.38 10.19 -5.85
C LEU A 299 14.25 9.10 -6.92
N TYR A 300 13.07 8.48 -7.03
CA TYR A 300 12.81 7.42 -8.00
C TYR A 300 12.67 7.97 -9.43
N LYS A 301 13.72 7.82 -10.25
CA LYS A 301 13.81 8.44 -11.58
C LYS A 301 13.94 7.41 -12.71
N PRO A 302 13.43 7.72 -13.91
CA PRO A 302 13.59 6.87 -15.09
C PRO A 302 15.04 6.90 -15.62
N ARG A 303 15.56 5.73 -15.96
CA ARG A 303 16.88 5.48 -16.56
C ARG A 303 16.69 4.65 -17.83
N PHE A 304 17.18 5.19 -18.95
CA PHE A 304 17.02 4.55 -20.26
C PHE A 304 18.20 3.64 -20.65
N ASN A 305 19.38 3.89 -20.09
CA ASN A 305 20.59 3.15 -20.40
C ASN A 305 20.88 2.09 -19.34
N MET A 306 20.84 0.83 -19.76
CA MET A 306 21.11 -0.33 -18.89
C MET A 306 22.57 -0.37 -18.41
N LYS A 307 23.52 0.15 -19.22
CA LYS A 307 24.93 0.13 -18.85
C LYS A 307 25.17 0.98 -17.61
N ASP A 308 24.63 2.20 -17.62
CA ASP A 308 24.78 3.14 -16.50
C ASP A 308 24.17 2.58 -15.22
N VAL A 309 23.01 1.93 -15.30
CA VAL A 309 22.39 1.26 -14.15
C VAL A 309 23.27 0.11 -13.64
N LYS A 310 23.83 -0.70 -14.54
CA LYS A 310 24.72 -1.80 -14.18
C LYS A 310 25.98 -1.29 -13.48
N ASP A 311 26.60 -0.25 -14.01
CA ASP A 311 27.84 0.31 -13.46
C ASP A 311 27.60 0.89 -12.06
N LEU A 312 26.47 1.59 -11.87
CA LEU A 312 26.04 2.11 -10.58
C LEU A 312 25.78 0.99 -9.55
N MET A 313 25.16 -0.12 -9.98
CA MET A 313 24.93 -1.29 -9.13
C MET A 313 26.24 -2.00 -8.75
N ILE A 314 27.21 -2.08 -9.67
CA ILE A 314 28.54 -2.65 -9.37
C ILE A 314 29.21 -1.84 -8.27
N LYS A 315 29.25 -0.50 -8.42
CA LYS A 315 29.78 0.41 -7.40
C LYS A 315 29.07 0.22 -6.05
N GLY A 316 27.74 0.14 -6.07
CA GLY A 316 26.94 -0.10 -4.85
C GLY A 316 27.28 -1.43 -4.14
N VAL A 317 27.51 -2.51 -4.90
CA VAL A 317 27.94 -3.80 -4.34
C VAL A 317 29.37 -3.73 -3.79
N GLU A 318 30.26 -2.99 -4.45
CA GLU A 318 31.62 -2.77 -3.97
C GLU A 318 31.63 -2.00 -2.64
N GLU A 319 30.84 -0.93 -2.51
CA GLU A 319 30.68 -0.20 -1.25
C GLU A 319 30.08 -1.07 -0.14
N TYR A 320 29.01 -1.82 -0.44
CA TYR A 320 28.41 -2.75 0.52
C TYR A 320 29.44 -3.75 1.05
N ASN A 321 30.27 -4.31 0.16
CA ASN A 321 31.30 -5.29 0.50
C ASN A 321 32.46 -4.73 1.34
N LYS A 322 32.61 -3.40 1.46
CA LYS A 322 33.59 -2.78 2.36
C LYS A 322 33.13 -2.86 3.83
N ILE A 323 31.82 -2.74 4.07
CA ILE A 323 31.23 -2.65 5.41
C ILE A 323 30.67 -4.02 5.85
N HIS A 324 30.18 -4.82 4.91
CA HIS A 324 29.44 -6.04 5.16
C HIS A 324 30.12 -7.28 4.57
N PRO A 325 29.70 -8.51 4.96
CA PRO A 325 30.21 -9.74 4.38
C PRO A 325 30.11 -9.73 2.86
N ARG A 326 31.20 -10.13 2.20
CA ARG A 326 31.35 -10.00 0.75
C ARG A 326 30.32 -10.84 -0.01
N ILE A 327 29.47 -10.20 -0.80
CA ILE A 327 28.53 -10.82 -1.74
C ILE A 327 29.07 -10.69 -3.16
N LYS A 328 29.08 -11.80 -3.90
CA LYS A 328 29.40 -11.83 -5.34
C LYS A 328 28.11 -11.91 -6.15
N LEU A 329 27.59 -10.77 -6.57
CA LEU A 329 26.42 -10.69 -7.46
C LEU A 329 26.87 -10.60 -8.92
N ALA A 330 26.44 -11.55 -9.73
CA ALA A 330 26.57 -11.46 -11.18
C ALA A 330 25.38 -10.66 -11.73
N LEU A 331 25.64 -9.47 -12.27
CA LEU A 331 24.59 -8.63 -12.86
C LEU A 331 24.39 -8.96 -14.34
N TYR A 332 23.26 -9.57 -14.65
CA TYR A 332 22.81 -9.86 -16.01
C TYR A 332 21.35 -9.49 -16.18
N LYS A 333 20.95 -9.14 -17.41
CA LYS A 333 19.54 -9.01 -17.74
C LYS A 333 18.96 -10.41 -17.76
N VAL A 334 18.02 -10.70 -16.87
CA VAL A 334 17.23 -11.93 -16.93
C VAL A 334 16.42 -11.88 -18.23
N GLN A 335 16.95 -12.49 -19.29
CA GLN A 335 16.12 -12.92 -20.40
C GLN A 335 15.42 -14.17 -19.87
N ILE A 336 14.11 -14.12 -19.69
CA ILE A 336 13.33 -15.33 -19.43
C ILE A 336 13.52 -16.19 -20.68
N ILE A 337 14.35 -17.23 -20.56
CA ILE A 337 14.58 -18.18 -21.64
C ILE A 337 13.28 -18.96 -21.73
N THR A 338 12.43 -18.61 -22.70
CA THR A 338 11.37 -19.49 -23.19
C THR A 338 12.03 -20.78 -23.65
N LYS A 339 11.97 -21.83 -22.84
CA LYS A 339 12.26 -23.20 -23.27
C LYS A 339 11.05 -23.78 -23.98
#